data_AF-A0A1M5BHC2-F1
#
_entry.id   AF-A0A1M5BHC2-F1
#
_cell.length_a   1.000
_cell.length_b   1.000
_cell.length_c   1.000
_cell.angle_alpha   90.00
_cell.angle_beta   90.00
_cell.angle_gamma   90.00
#
_symmetry.space_group_name_H-M   'P 1'
#
loop_
_entity.id
_entity.type
_entity.pdbx_description
1 polymer ?
#
loop_
_entity_poly.entity_id
_entity_poly.type
_entity_poly.pdbx_seq_one_letter_code
_entity_poly.pdbx_strand_id
1 'polypeptide(L)'
;MNKESLTKYEALELITPVVDDEVSEEERTAFFKYIANHKDVRKKYESAKNIKSLMGSRCPCACAPDALRKEIKRLINQHQDADPTNNDSIC
;
A
#
# COMPACT_ATOMS: atom_id res chain seq x y z
N MET A 1 6.55 -16.10 -15.74
CA MET A 1 7.68 -15.26 -16.19
C MET A 1 8.51 -14.91 -14.96
N ASN A 2 9.75 -15.38 -14.88
CA ASN A 2 10.66 -15.03 -13.80
C ASN A 2 11.09 -13.57 -14.01
N LYS A 3 10.55 -12.65 -13.22
CA LYS A 3 10.86 -11.21 -13.29
C LYS A 3 12.24 -10.99 -12.67
N GLU A 4 13.28 -11.35 -13.42
CA GLU A 4 14.66 -11.16 -13.02
C GLU A 4 15.00 -9.67 -13.07
N SER A 5 15.09 -9.09 -11.86
CA SER A 5 15.58 -7.73 -11.57
C SER A 5 14.77 -6.57 -12.15
N LEU A 6 14.25 -5.72 -11.25
CA LEU A 6 13.70 -4.42 -11.63
C LEU A 6 14.79 -3.56 -12.27
N THR A 7 14.42 -2.81 -13.31
CA THR A 7 15.18 -1.66 -13.77
C THR A 7 15.03 -0.50 -12.79
N LYS A 8 15.93 0.48 -12.87
CA LYS A 8 15.80 1.72 -12.08
C LYS A 8 14.49 2.45 -12.35
N TYR A 9 14.03 2.44 -13.60
CA TYR A 9 12.79 3.11 -13.99
C TYR A 9 11.58 2.45 -13.32
N GLU A 10 11.45 1.13 -13.45
CA GLU A 10 10.36 0.37 -12.81
C GLU A 10 10.40 0.50 -11.28
N ALA A 11 11.60 0.47 -10.68
CA ALA A 11 11.74 0.68 -9.25
C ALA A 11 11.29 2.08 -8.82
N LEU A 12 11.48 3.12 -9.64
CA LEU A 12 10.97 4.47 -9.34
C LEU A 12 9.46 4.54 -9.44
N GLU A 13 8.85 3.88 -10.42
CA GLU A 13 7.38 3.81 -10.57
C GLU A 13 6.73 3.05 -9.40
N LEU A 14 7.40 2.03 -8.87
CA LEU A 14 6.91 1.25 -7.72
C LEU A 14 6.99 1.98 -6.38
N ILE A 15 7.64 3.14 -6.27
CA ILE A 15 7.77 3.83 -4.97
C ILE A 15 6.40 4.16 -4.35
N THR A 16 5.52 4.83 -5.10
CA THR A 16 4.20 5.24 -4.57
C THR A 16 3.33 4.03 -4.27
N PRO A 17 3.14 3.08 -5.20
CA PRO A 17 2.34 1.87 -4.93
C PRO A 17 2.86 1.06 -3.73
N VAL A 18 4.18 0.96 -3.54
CA VAL A 18 4.76 0.28 -2.35
C VAL A 18 4.50 1.06 -1.06
N VAL A 19 4.59 2.38 -1.10
CA VAL A 19 4.31 3.25 0.07
C VAL A 19 2.81 3.20 0.44
N ASP A 20 1.94 3.00 -0.55
CA ASP A 20 0.48 2.94 -0.40
C ASP A 20 -0.09 1.54 -0.17
N ASP A 21 0.78 0.52 -0.09
CA ASP A 21 0.40 -0.88 0.05
C ASP A 21 -0.50 -1.39 -1.10
N GLU A 22 -0.36 -0.81 -2.29
CA GLU A 22 -1.16 -1.09 -3.51
C GLU A 22 -0.48 -2.06 -4.49
N VAL A 23 0.54 -2.79 -4.03
CA VAL A 23 1.31 -3.76 -4.84
C VAL A 23 1.14 -5.18 -4.33
N SER A 24 1.38 -6.16 -5.20
CA SER A 24 1.44 -7.56 -4.77
C SER A 24 2.66 -7.83 -3.89
N GLU A 25 2.63 -8.90 -3.10
CA GLU A 25 3.76 -9.30 -2.25
C GLU A 25 5.02 -9.63 -3.06
N GLU A 26 4.86 -10.17 -4.27
CA GLU A 26 5.96 -10.44 -5.19
C GLU A 26 6.63 -9.14 -5.66
N GLU A 27 5.84 -8.13 -6.02
CA GLU A 27 6.33 -6.81 -6.45
C GLU A 27 7.00 -6.05 -5.30
N ARG A 28 6.37 -6.08 -4.12
CA ARG A 28 6.93 -5.54 -2.88
C ARG A 28 8.29 -6.17 -2.59
N THR A 29 8.38 -7.50 -2.66
CA THR A 29 9.63 -8.24 -2.44
C THR A 29 10.70 -7.89 -3.47
N ALA A 30 10.34 -7.81 -4.76
CA ALA A 30 11.25 -7.43 -5.82
C ALA A 30 11.80 -6.01 -5.63
N PHE A 31 10.93 -5.06 -5.24
CA PHE A 31 11.30 -3.69 -4.94
C PHE A 31 12.29 -3.59 -3.78
N PHE A 32 12.02 -4.26 -2.64
CA PHE A 32 12.92 -4.22 -1.49
C PHE A 32 14.28 -4.86 -1.77
N LYS A 33 14.31 -5.95 -2.56
CA LYS A 33 15.57 -6.54 -3.05
C LYS A 33 16.34 -5.55 -3.93
N TYR A 34 15.66 -4.79 -4.78
CA TYR A 34 16.29 -3.80 -5.65
C TYR A 34 16.91 -2.65 -4.84
N ILE A 35 16.16 -1.99 -3.95
CA ILE A 35 16.64 -0.80 -3.24
C ILE A 35 17.71 -1.11 -2.18
N ALA A 36 17.88 -2.37 -1.78
CA ALA A 36 18.96 -2.80 -0.89
C ALA A 36 20.35 -2.46 -1.46
N ASN A 37 20.49 -2.53 -2.79
CA ASN A 37 21.74 -2.24 -3.48
C ASN A 37 21.76 -0.85 -4.15
N HIS A 38 20.61 -0.18 -4.28
CA HIS A 38 20.46 1.10 -4.98
C HIS A 38 20.11 2.23 -4.01
N LYS A 39 21.14 2.82 -3.40
CA LYS A 39 20.99 3.86 -2.35
C LYS A 39 20.24 5.10 -2.81
N ASP A 40 20.34 5.47 -4.09
CA ASP A 40 19.65 6.62 -4.67
C ASP A 40 18.13 6.41 -4.72
N VAL A 41 17.69 5.22 -5.13
CA VAL A 41 16.27 4.85 -5.13
C VAL A 41 15.75 4.68 -3.70
N ARG A 42 16.54 4.07 -2.81
CA ARG A 42 16.21 3.98 -1.38
C ARG A 42 15.95 5.35 -0.76
N LYS A 43 16.79 6.36 -1.04
CA LYS A 43 16.57 7.72 -0.53
C LYS A 43 15.23 8.32 -0.99
N LYS A 44 14.83 8.06 -2.25
CA LYS A 44 13.54 8.53 -2.77
C LYS A 44 12.37 7.82 -2.09
N TYR A 45 12.48 6.51 -1.89
CA TYR A 45 11.50 5.72 -1.13
C TYR A 45 11.29 6.26 0.29
N GLU A 46 12.37 6.45 1.05
CA GLU A 46 12.27 6.99 2.42
C GLU A 46 11.68 8.41 2.42
N SER A 47 12.02 9.24 1.43
CA SER A 47 11.43 10.58 1.29
C SER A 47 9.92 10.51 1.06
N ALA A 48 9.44 9.62 0.17
CA ALA A 48 8.02 9.45 -0.10
C ALA A 48 7.27 8.96 1.16
N LYS A 49 7.84 8.01 1.89
CA LYS A 49 7.31 7.52 3.17
C LYS A 49 7.20 8.62 4.21
N ASN A 50 8.23 9.47 4.33
CA ASN A 50 8.22 10.62 5.23
C ASN A 50 7.16 11.65 4.84
N ILE A 51 6.98 11.92 3.55
CA ILE A 51 5.91 12.80 3.05
C ILE A 51 4.54 12.23 3.43
N LYS A 52 4.28 10.94 3.19
CA LYS A 52 3.01 10.30 3.57
C LYS A 52 2.75 10.41 5.08
N SER A 53 3.75 10.15 5.92
CA SER A 53 3.65 10.30 7.37
C SER A 53 3.35 11.75 7.78
N LEU A 54 4.05 12.73 7.18
CA LEU A 54 3.83 14.14 7.44
C LEU A 54 2.41 14.56 7.03
N MET A 55 1.93 14.12 5.87
CA MET A 55 0.57 14.40 5.40
C MET A 55 -0.47 13.80 6.34
N GLY A 56 -0.30 12.54 6.77
CA GLY A 56 -1.19 11.91 7.74
C GLY A 56 -1.27 12.68 9.07
N SER A 57 -0.15 13.29 9.51
CA SER A 57 -0.13 14.10 10.74
C SER A 57 -0.79 15.47 10.60
N ARG A 58 -0.78 16.06 9.40
CA ARG A 58 -1.26 17.44 9.14
C ARG A 58 -2.67 17.49 8.55
N CYS A 59 -3.08 16.42 7.89
CA CYS A 59 -4.37 16.28 7.24
C CYS A 59 -5.08 15.07 7.85
N PRO A 60 -5.57 15.16 9.10
CA PRO A 60 -6.27 14.06 9.72
C PRO A 60 -7.50 13.71 8.89
N CYS A 61 -7.61 12.44 8.50
CA CYS A 61 -8.80 11.96 7.80
C CYS A 61 -10.03 12.10 8.71
N ALA A 62 -11.09 12.68 8.16
CA ALA A 62 -12.37 12.67 8.84
C ALA A 62 -12.90 11.23 8.89
N CYS A 63 -13.44 10.83 10.04
CA CYS A 63 -14.14 9.55 10.15
C CYS A 63 -15.34 9.54 9.20
N ALA A 64 -15.48 8.45 8.44
CA ALA A 64 -16.69 8.21 7.65
C ALA A 64 -17.93 8.22 8.57
N PRO A 65 -19.10 8.71 8.11
CA PRO A 65 -20.35 8.59 8.85
C PRO A 65 -20.72 7.13 9.15
N ASP A 66 -21.36 6.88 10.30
CA ASP A 66 -21.73 5.52 10.71
C ASP A 66 -22.66 4.82 9.70
N ALA A 67 -23.56 5.57 9.08
CA ALA A 67 -24.44 5.03 8.05
C ALA A 67 -23.64 4.46 6.87
N LEU A 68 -22.61 5.20 6.42
CA LEU A 68 -21.72 4.76 5.35
C LEU A 68 -20.90 3.53 5.78
N ARG A 69 -20.33 3.55 6.98
CA ARG A 69 -19.59 2.41 7.54
C ARG A 69 -20.45 1.14 7.59
N LYS A 70 -21.70 1.26 8.05
CA LYS A 70 -22.65 0.14 8.13
C LYS A 70 -23.00 -0.39 6.75
N GLU A 71 -23.23 0.50 5.78
CA GLU A 71 -23.57 0.12 4.42
C GLU A 71 -22.42 -0.60 3.71
N ILE A 72 -21.19 -0.09 3.85
CA ILE A 72 -20.01 -0.77 3.31
C ILE A 72 -19.81 -2.14 3.94
N LYS A 73 -19.96 -2.28 5.28
CA LYS A 73 -19.91 -3.59 5.94
C LYS A 73 -20.99 -4.54 5.44
N ARG A 74 -22.20 -4.05 5.22
CA ARG A 74 -23.31 -4.84 4.66
C ARG A 74 -22.96 -5.36 3.27
N LEU A 75 -22.43 -4.50 2.40
CA LEU A 75 -22.00 -4.88 1.04
C LEU A 75 -20.85 -5.90 1.08
N ILE A 76 -19.84 -5.70 1.93
CA ILE A 76 -18.72 -6.64 2.10
C ILE A 76 -19.26 -8.01 2.53
N ASN A 77 -20.12 -8.06 3.55
CA ASN A 77 -20.69 -9.32 4.05
C ASN A 77 -21.52 -10.05 2.97
N GLN A 78 -22.28 -9.31 2.16
CA GLN A 78 -23.04 -9.88 1.04
C GLN A 78 -22.14 -10.53 -0.02
N HIS A 79 -20.91 -10.06 -0.17
CA HIS A 79 -19.92 -10.64 -1.07
C HIS A 79 -19.02 -11.71 -0.39
N GLN A 80 -18.96 -11.74 0.95
CA GLN A 80 -18.19 -12.70 1.74
C GLN A 80 -18.94 -13.99 2.09
N ASP A 81 -20.27 -14.05 1.93
CA ASP A 81 -21.01 -15.32 1.92
C ASP A 81 -20.59 -16.26 0.75
N ALA A 82 -19.59 -15.85 -0.04
CA ALA A 82 -18.88 -16.65 -1.03
C ALA A 82 -17.42 -17.03 -0.65
N ASP A 83 -16.79 -16.48 0.42
CA ASP A 83 -15.47 -16.94 0.90
C ASP A 83 -15.12 -16.45 2.34
N PRO A 84 -14.85 -17.33 3.32
CA PRO A 84 -14.72 -16.95 4.72
C PRO A 84 -13.26 -16.79 5.15
N THR A 85 -12.69 -15.59 5.08
CA THR A 85 -11.62 -15.15 5.99
C THR A 85 -11.26 -13.69 5.72
N ASN A 86 -11.44 -12.80 6.70
CA ASN A 86 -10.34 -12.18 7.46
C ASN A 86 -10.87 -10.95 8.24
N ASN A 87 -10.47 -10.85 9.51
CA ASN A 87 -10.83 -9.78 10.44
C ASN A 87 -9.75 -8.70 10.37
N ASP A 88 -10.07 -7.49 9.88
CA ASP A 88 -9.19 -6.34 10.05
C ASP A 88 -9.94 -5.11 10.61
N SER A 89 -9.38 -4.60 11.70
CA SER A 89 -9.84 -3.47 12.48
C SER A 89 -9.58 -2.16 11.72
N ILE A 90 -10.64 -1.52 11.25
CA ILE A 90 -10.58 -0.18 10.62
C ILE A 90 -10.65 0.89 11.72
N CYS A 91 -9.49 1.44 12.07
CA CYS A 91 -9.32 2.78 12.67
C CYS A 91 -8.27 3.53 11.87
#